data_AF-A0A382HID8-F1
#
_entry.id   AF-A0A382HID8-F1
#
_cell.length_a   1.000
_cell.length_b   1.000
_cell.length_c   1.000
_cell.angle_alpha   90.00
_cell.angle_beta   90.00
_cell.angle_gamma   90.00
#
_symmetry.space_group_name_H-M   'P 1'
#
loop_
_entity.id
_entity.type
_entity.pdbx_description
1 polymer ?
#
loop_
_entity_poly.entity_id
_entity_poly.type
_entity_poly.pdbx_seq_one_letter_code
_entity_poly.pdbx_strand_id
1 'polypeptide(L)'
;MRRTTAAIAIIAISVPTVPLTYGRSQVGGARVKQYQEHLRTVLPEADHFVSKGGEYPHFRGYIRGTAGEVDKLVGLAYLNSDVGHAITGYASEIVVMVGLRPVGTITAVTVVTHNEPYGYRSIDLARFKNQFPNRR
;
A
#
# COMPACT_ATOMS: atom_id res chain seq x y z
N MET A 1 -68.82 -29.39 -15.49
CA MET A 1 -67.54 -30.06 -15.82
C MET A 1 -66.40 -29.04 -15.74
N ARG A 2 -65.45 -29.31 -14.82
CA ARG A 2 -64.07 -28.80 -14.64
C ARG A 2 -63.74 -27.36 -15.09
N ARG A 3 -63.62 -26.44 -14.11
CA ARG A 3 -62.79 -25.22 -14.22
C ARG A 3 -61.41 -25.54 -13.64
N THR A 4 -60.39 -25.48 -14.47
CA THR A 4 -58.99 -25.71 -14.14
C THR A 4 -58.38 -24.46 -13.50
N THR A 5 -57.89 -24.58 -12.27
CA THR A 5 -57.10 -23.52 -11.59
C THR A 5 -55.64 -23.72 -11.98
N ALA A 6 -55.08 -22.80 -12.76
CA ALA A 6 -53.63 -22.78 -13.04
C ALA A 6 -52.92 -22.02 -11.93
N ALA A 7 -52.06 -22.71 -11.17
CA ALA A 7 -51.17 -22.11 -10.18
C ALA A 7 -49.95 -21.53 -10.89
N ILE A 8 -49.72 -20.23 -10.75
CA ILE A 8 -48.53 -19.54 -11.24
C ILE A 8 -47.41 -19.77 -10.21
N ALA A 9 -46.42 -20.59 -10.57
CA ALA A 9 -45.20 -20.74 -9.78
C ALA A 9 -44.28 -19.54 -10.06
N ILE A 10 -44.17 -18.63 -9.10
CA ILE A 10 -43.17 -17.56 -9.13
C ILE A 10 -41.84 -18.18 -8.69
N ILE A 11 -40.96 -18.45 -9.65
CA ILE A 11 -39.56 -18.82 -9.38
C ILE A 11 -38.85 -17.54 -8.94
N ALA A 12 -38.66 -17.38 -7.63
CA ALA A 12 -37.80 -16.34 -7.08
C ALA A 12 -36.35 -16.71 -7.40
N ILE A 13 -35.78 -16.08 -8.42
CA ILE A 13 -34.34 -16.13 -8.69
C ILE A 13 -33.67 -15.30 -7.60
N SER A 14 -33.21 -15.97 -6.55
CA SER A 14 -32.30 -15.37 -5.58
C SER A 14 -30.98 -15.09 -6.30
N VAL A 15 -30.71 -13.82 -6.57
CA VAL A 15 -29.39 -13.39 -7.03
C VAL A 15 -28.48 -13.45 -5.81
N PRO A 16 -27.49 -14.36 -5.72
CA PRO A 16 -26.56 -14.35 -4.61
C PRO A 16 -25.78 -13.05 -4.67
N THR A 17 -26.04 -12.17 -3.69
CA THR A 17 -25.30 -10.92 -3.53
C THR A 17 -23.92 -11.29 -3.02
N VAL A 18 -22.96 -11.47 -3.92
CA VAL A 18 -21.57 -11.72 -3.53
C VAL A 18 -20.97 -10.40 -3.01
N PRO A 19 -20.53 -10.31 -1.75
CA PRO A 19 -19.95 -9.08 -1.24
C PRO A 19 -18.58 -8.83 -1.90
N LEU A 20 -18.48 -7.71 -2.62
CA LEU A 20 -17.29 -7.24 -3.36
C LEU A 20 -16.06 -6.90 -2.49
N THR A 21 -16.08 -7.20 -1.19
CA THR A 21 -15.08 -6.73 -0.20
C THR A 21 -13.86 -7.65 -0.07
N TYR A 22 -13.95 -8.92 -0.47
CA TYR A 22 -12.85 -9.88 -0.32
C TYR A 22 -11.63 -9.55 -1.19
N GLY A 23 -11.85 -9.12 -2.44
CA GLY A 23 -10.75 -8.87 -3.40
C GLY A 23 -9.82 -7.72 -2.99
N ARG A 24 -10.35 -6.62 -2.46
CA ARG A 24 -9.54 -5.46 -2.05
C ARG A 24 -8.68 -5.71 -0.82
N SER A 25 -9.19 -6.47 0.16
CA SER A 25 -8.44 -6.80 1.38
C SER A 25 -7.26 -7.74 1.09
N GLN A 26 -7.46 -8.74 0.23
CA GLN A 26 -6.41 -9.67 -0.19
C GLN A 26 -5.29 -8.99 -0.98
N VAL A 27 -5.64 -8.10 -1.92
CA VAL A 27 -4.66 -7.31 -2.69
C VAL A 27 -3.85 -6.37 -1.78
N GLY A 28 -4.52 -5.74 -0.81
CA GLY A 28 -3.83 -4.87 0.16
C GLY A 28 -2.84 -5.64 1.02
N GLY A 29 -3.21 -6.84 1.50
CA GLY A 29 -2.32 -7.73 2.25
C GLY A 29 -1.13 -8.22 1.43
N ALA A 30 -1.33 -8.53 0.14
CA ALA A 30 -0.27 -8.96 -0.76
C ALA A 30 0.78 -7.85 -0.98
N ARG A 31 0.36 -6.59 -1.20
CA ARG A 31 1.29 -5.44 -1.31
C ARG A 31 2.07 -5.22 -0.02
N VAL A 32 1.42 -5.30 1.15
CA VAL A 32 2.14 -5.18 2.42
C VAL A 32 3.22 -6.25 2.55
N LYS A 33 2.90 -7.51 2.23
CA LYS A 33 3.88 -8.60 2.23
C LYS A 33 5.03 -8.34 1.26
N GLN A 34 4.74 -7.89 0.04
CA GLN A 34 5.74 -7.62 -0.99
C GLN A 34 6.77 -6.57 -0.53
N TYR A 35 6.35 -5.54 0.19
CA TYR A 35 7.21 -4.42 0.58
C TYR A 35 7.53 -4.38 2.09
N GLN A 36 7.33 -5.48 2.80
CA GLN A 36 7.42 -5.55 4.26
C GLN A 36 8.74 -4.98 4.81
N GLU A 37 9.87 -5.33 4.20
CA GLU A 37 11.20 -4.89 4.65
C GLU A 37 11.42 -3.38 4.44
N HIS A 38 11.00 -2.86 3.28
CA HIS A 38 11.03 -1.43 3.00
C HIS A 38 10.12 -0.66 3.97
N LEU A 39 8.91 -1.16 4.21
CA LEU A 39 7.96 -0.56 5.15
C LEU A 39 8.50 -0.49 6.57
N ARG A 40 9.14 -1.56 7.05
CA ARG A 40 9.82 -1.58 8.37
C ARG A 40 10.98 -0.61 8.43
N THR A 41 11.67 -0.38 7.31
CA THR A 41 12.77 0.58 7.24
C THR A 41 12.26 2.02 7.26
N VAL A 42 11.22 2.33 6.47
CA VAL A 42 10.73 3.71 6.34
C VAL A 42 9.74 4.13 7.41
N LEU A 43 9.09 3.19 8.09
CA LEU A 43 8.18 3.42 9.21
C LEU A 43 8.52 2.46 10.37
N PRO A 44 9.69 2.62 11.02
CA PRO A 44 10.16 1.68 12.04
C PRO A 44 9.30 1.66 13.30
N GLU A 45 8.55 2.74 13.57
CA GLU A 45 7.66 2.87 14.73
C GLU A 45 6.33 2.09 14.56
N ALA A 46 6.01 1.58 13.37
CA ALA A 46 4.73 0.92 13.12
C ALA A 46 4.75 -0.57 13.52
N ASP A 47 3.71 -1.04 14.20
CA ASP A 47 3.50 -2.46 14.52
C ASP A 47 2.98 -3.24 13.32
N HIS A 48 2.10 -2.61 12.53
CA HIS A 48 1.50 -3.20 11.34
C HIS A 48 1.22 -2.17 10.25
N PHE A 49 0.96 -2.66 9.05
CA PHE A 49 0.76 -1.84 7.86
C PHE A 49 -0.56 -2.19 7.16
N VAL A 50 -1.16 -1.18 6.54
CA VAL A 50 -2.33 -1.33 5.69
C VAL A 50 -2.07 -0.65 4.36
N SER A 51 -2.20 -1.37 3.25
CA SER A 51 -2.22 -0.75 1.92
C SER A 51 -3.59 -0.13 1.64
N LYS A 52 -3.57 1.09 1.13
CA LYS A 52 -4.72 1.84 0.63
C LYS A 52 -4.53 2.05 -0.87
N GLY A 53 -5.53 1.65 -1.66
CA GLY A 53 -5.59 1.97 -3.09
C GLY A 53 -6.30 3.29 -3.35
N GLY A 54 -6.53 3.62 -4.61
CA GLY A 54 -7.17 4.87 -5.06
C GLY A 54 -6.28 5.60 -6.07
N GLU A 55 -6.54 6.89 -6.27
CA GLU A 55 -5.74 7.77 -7.14
C GLU A 55 -4.29 7.94 -6.61
N TYR A 56 -4.12 7.93 -5.30
CA TYR A 56 -2.80 7.97 -4.64
C TYR A 56 -2.63 6.75 -3.72
N PRO A 57 -2.26 5.58 -4.27
CA PRO A 57 -1.96 4.39 -3.49
C PRO A 57 -0.84 4.65 -2.49
N HIS A 58 -1.04 4.21 -1.25
CA HIS A 58 -0.08 4.38 -0.17
C HIS A 58 -0.24 3.28 0.88
N PHE A 59 0.74 3.17 1.76
CA PHE A 59 0.71 2.37 2.96
C PHE A 59 0.50 3.28 4.16
N ARG A 60 -0.23 2.78 5.15
CA ARG A 60 -0.37 3.40 6.47
C ARG A 60 0.29 2.50 7.49
N GLY A 61 1.18 3.06 8.30
CA GLY A 61 1.79 2.38 9.44
C GLY A 61 1.08 2.76 10.73
N TYR A 62 0.79 1.77 11.57
CA TYR A 62 0.03 1.93 12.80
C TYR A 62 0.74 1.30 13.99
N ILE A 63 0.69 1.97 15.14
CA ILE A 63 0.92 1.36 16.46
C ILE A 63 -0.42 0.80 16.94
N ARG A 64 -0.39 -0.41 17.50
CA ARG A 64 -1.58 -1.06 18.04
C ARG A 64 -2.05 -0.37 19.30
N GLY A 65 -3.33 -0.04 19.36
CA GLY A 65 -3.95 0.47 20.59
C GLY A 65 -3.96 -0.59 21.69
N THR A 66 -4.12 -0.15 22.95
CA THR A 66 -4.46 -1.09 24.03
C THR A 66 -5.93 -1.53 23.91
N ALA A 67 -6.37 -2.50 24.73
CA ALA A 67 -7.72 -3.04 24.63
C ALA A 67 -8.80 -1.94 24.74
N GLY A 68 -9.54 -1.73 23.65
CA GLY A 68 -10.58 -0.69 23.56
C GLY A 68 -10.13 0.62 22.89
N GLU A 69 -8.83 0.79 22.62
CA GLU A 69 -8.30 1.94 21.90
C GLU A 69 -8.18 1.65 20.39
N VAL A 70 -8.32 2.71 19.59
CA VAL A 70 -8.07 2.64 18.15
C VAL A 70 -6.57 2.69 17.86
N ASP A 71 -6.16 1.97 16.81
CA ASP A 71 -4.78 1.98 16.35
C ASP A 71 -4.33 3.40 15.94
N LYS A 72 -3.14 3.80 16.38
CA LYS A 72 -2.60 5.14 16.15
C LYS A 72 -1.80 5.17 14.85
N LEU A 73 -2.17 6.07 13.93
CA LEU A 73 -1.39 6.31 12.71
C LEU A 73 -0.05 6.97 13.05
N VAL A 74 1.05 6.30 12.71
CA VAL A 74 2.42 6.83 12.93
C VAL A 74 3.07 7.36 11.67
N GLY A 75 2.56 6.99 10.50
CA GLY A 75 3.06 7.52 9.23
C GLY A 75 2.44 6.88 8.00
N LEU A 76 2.88 7.40 6.87
CA LEU A 76 2.50 6.97 5.53
C LEU A 76 3.76 6.54 4.78
N ALA A 77 3.62 5.62 3.84
CA ALA A 77 4.67 5.34 2.88
C ALA A 77 4.08 5.19 1.48
N TYR A 78 4.81 5.58 0.45
CA TYR A 78 4.37 5.43 -0.94
C TYR A 78 5.55 5.07 -1.84
N LEU A 79 5.25 4.47 -2.98
CA LEU A 79 6.20 4.26 -4.07
C LEU A 79 6.11 5.46 -5.03
N ASN A 80 7.23 5.98 -5.51
CA ASN A 80 7.22 7.07 -6.48
C ASN A 80 6.40 6.73 -7.75
N SER A 81 6.45 5.47 -8.19
CA SER A 81 5.66 4.97 -9.32
C SER A 81 4.14 4.95 -9.05
N ASP A 82 3.71 4.76 -7.80
CA ASP A 82 2.29 4.76 -7.42
C ASP A 82 1.66 6.16 -7.49
N VAL A 83 2.47 7.22 -7.39
CA VAL A 83 1.99 8.61 -7.37
C VAL A 83 2.33 9.37 -8.67
N GLY A 84 2.64 8.63 -9.75
CA GLY A 84 2.92 9.21 -11.07
C GLY A 84 4.28 9.90 -11.19
N HIS A 85 5.18 9.70 -10.22
CA HIS A 85 6.53 10.24 -10.23
C HIS A 85 7.53 9.16 -10.69
N ALA A 86 7.47 8.81 -11.98
CA ALA A 86 8.47 7.94 -12.57
C ALA A 86 9.86 8.59 -12.51
N ILE A 87 10.84 7.88 -11.94
CA ILE A 87 12.23 8.31 -11.90
C ILE A 87 12.98 7.44 -12.89
N THR A 88 13.40 8.00 -14.02
CA THR A 88 14.19 7.30 -15.03
C THR A 88 15.67 7.57 -14.79
N GLY A 89 16.44 6.52 -14.50
CA GLY A 89 17.89 6.57 -14.41
C GLY A 89 18.55 6.44 -15.79
N TYR A 90 19.82 6.02 -15.81
CA TYR A 90 20.53 5.77 -17.06
C TYR A 90 20.09 4.46 -17.71
N ALA A 91 19.89 3.41 -16.92
CA ALA A 91 19.59 2.07 -17.41
C ALA A 91 18.10 1.75 -17.38
N SER A 92 17.38 2.13 -16.31
CA SER A 92 15.97 1.80 -16.16
C SER A 92 15.23 2.78 -15.25
N GLU A 93 13.94 2.52 -15.05
CA GLU A 93 13.20 3.11 -13.94
C GLU A 93 13.87 2.74 -12.60
N ILE A 94 13.87 3.70 -11.69
CA ILE A 94 14.25 3.56 -10.29
C ILE A 94 12.97 3.69 -9.47
N VAL A 95 12.65 2.63 -8.74
CA VAL A 95 11.53 2.63 -7.79
C VAL A 95 12.08 2.83 -6.40
N VAL A 96 11.57 3.83 -5.71
CA VAL A 96 11.88 4.15 -4.31
C VAL A 96 10.62 4.15 -3.47
N MET A 97 10.75 3.72 -2.23
CA MET A 97 9.75 3.90 -1.19
C MET A 97 10.15 5.08 -0.31
N VAL A 98 9.22 6.01 -0.12
CA VAL A 98 9.37 7.17 0.75
C VAL A 98 8.45 7.02 1.95
N GLY A 99 9.00 7.08 3.16
CA GLY A 99 8.24 7.17 4.40
C GLY A 99 8.04 8.62 4.84
N LEU A 100 6.87 8.91 5.38
CA LEU A 100 6.46 10.22 5.86
C LEU A 100 5.83 10.10 7.24
N ARG A 101 6.16 11.04 8.14
CA ARG A 101 5.32 11.34 9.31
C ARG A 101 3.98 11.94 8.82
N PRO A 102 2.88 11.87 9.60
CA PRO A 102 1.59 12.43 9.20
C PRO A 102 1.63 13.92 8.86
N VAL A 103 2.59 14.65 9.43
CA VAL A 103 2.84 16.08 9.16
C VAL A 103 3.68 16.34 7.89
N GLY A 104 3.96 15.31 7.09
CA GLY A 104 4.66 15.42 5.80
C GLY A 104 6.19 15.46 5.88
N THR A 105 6.79 15.12 7.02
CA THR A 105 8.26 15.06 7.16
C THR A 105 8.79 13.67 6.78
N ILE A 106 9.80 13.60 5.92
CA ILE A 106 10.41 12.35 5.48
C ILE A 106 11.08 11.64 6.66
N THR A 107 10.69 10.39 6.91
CA THR A 107 11.31 9.51 7.90
C THR A 107 12.53 8.81 7.33
N ALA A 108 12.38 8.16 6.18
CA ALA A 108 13.47 7.57 5.41
C ALA A 108 13.05 7.30 3.96
N VAL A 109 14.04 6.98 3.13
CA VAL A 109 13.87 6.53 1.75
C VAL A 109 14.62 5.21 1.54
N THR A 110 14.01 4.26 0.85
CA THR A 110 14.67 3.03 0.40
C THR A 110 14.50 2.83 -1.10
N VAL A 111 15.54 2.34 -1.76
CA VAL A 111 15.45 1.88 -3.15
C VAL A 111 14.84 0.48 -3.17
N VAL A 112 13.79 0.30 -3.98
CA VAL A 112 13.00 -0.94 -4.08
C VAL A 112 13.45 -1.78 -5.27
N THR A 113 13.65 -1.15 -6.42
CA THR A 113 14.22 -1.81 -7.61
C THR A 113 14.85 -0.79 -8.55
N HIS A 114 15.92 -1.19 -9.21
CA HIS A 114 16.58 -0.47 -10.31
C HIS A 114 17.55 -1.41 -11.03
N ASN A 115 17.98 -1.03 -12.24
CA ASN A 115 19.06 -1.72 -12.98
C ASN A 115 20.29 -0.81 -13.21
N GLU A 116 20.42 0.27 -12.43
CA GLU A 116 21.55 1.19 -12.54
C GLU A 116 22.91 0.52 -12.21
N PRO A 117 24.00 0.89 -12.90
CA PRO A 117 25.32 0.37 -12.60
C PRO A 117 25.81 0.84 -11.22
N TYR A 118 26.49 -0.05 -10.52
CA TYR A 118 27.13 0.28 -9.25
C TYR A 118 28.40 1.12 -9.48
N GLY A 119 28.63 2.12 -8.63
CA GLY A 119 29.82 2.97 -8.73
C GLY A 119 29.80 4.14 -7.77
N TYR A 120 30.74 5.09 -7.93
CA TYR A 120 30.90 6.22 -7.01
C TYR A 120 29.64 7.08 -6.86
N ARG A 121 28.71 7.09 -7.82
CA ARG A 121 27.43 7.82 -7.76
C ARG A 121 26.20 6.93 -7.53
N SER A 122 26.39 5.67 -7.17
CA SER A 122 25.29 4.73 -6.97
C SER A 122 24.30 5.19 -5.89
N ILE A 123 23.02 4.91 -6.14
CA ILE A 123 21.89 5.11 -5.24
C ILE A 123 21.81 4.07 -4.12
N ASP A 124 22.56 2.96 -4.24
CA ASP A 124 22.66 1.93 -3.20
C ASP A 124 23.48 2.40 -1.99
N LEU A 125 24.35 3.38 -2.22
CA LEU A 125 25.26 3.90 -1.22
C LEU A 125 24.50 4.58 -0.08
N ALA A 126 24.93 4.33 1.17
CA ALA A 126 24.26 4.85 2.36
C ALA A 126 24.05 6.37 2.33
N ARG A 127 25.01 7.12 1.78
CA ARG A 127 24.91 8.57 1.65
C ARG A 127 23.70 9.04 0.84
N PHE A 128 23.23 8.25 -0.15
CA PHE A 128 22.05 8.58 -0.93
C PHE A 128 20.81 8.54 -0.03
N LYS A 129 20.60 7.45 0.71
CA LYS A 129 19.45 7.29 1.60
C LYS A 129 19.49 8.26 2.79
N ASN A 130 20.68 8.54 3.32
CA ASN A 130 20.86 9.35 4.53
C ASN A 130 20.65 10.85 4.34
N GLN A 131 20.52 11.35 3.10
CA GLN A 131 20.31 12.78 2.85
C GLN A 131 18.85 13.25 3.01
N PHE A 132 17.91 12.31 3.04
CA PHE A 132 16.46 12.55 2.99
C PHE A 132 15.74 12.70 4.34
N PRO A 133 16.11 11.98 5.42
CA PRO A 133 15.42 12.13 6.70
C PRO A 133 15.34 13.60 7.15
N ASN A 134 14.20 13.98 7.74
CA ASN A 134 13.88 15.33 8.23
C ASN A 134 13.67 16.41 7.15
N ARG A 135 13.60 16.04 5.87
CA ARG A 135 13.16 16.93 4.78
C ARG A 135 11.62 16.94 4.68
N ARG A 136 11.06 17.94 3.98
CA ARG A 136 9.62 18.08 3.69
C ARG A 136 9.40 18.16 2.20
#